data_AF-A0A367S543-F1
#
_entry.id   AF-A0A367S543-F1
#
_cell.length_a   1.000
_cell.length_b   1.000
_cell.length_c   1.000
_cell.angle_alpha   90.00
_cell.angle_beta   90.00
_cell.angle_gamma   90.00
#
_symmetry.space_group_name_H-M   'P 1'
#
loop_
_entity.id
_entity.type
_entity.pdbx_description
1 polymer ?
#
loop_
_entity_poly.entity_id
_entity_poly.type
_entity_poly.pdbx_seq_one_letter_code
_entity_poly.pdbx_strand_id
1 'polypeptide(L)'
;MKSWIFLHKQNSWLLPRYVGRAVAYLAGDPQVVRWNGQSLSSGQLAQVYDFTDLDGSQPDVWRYIHEVQDAGKPADATGYR
;
A
#
# COMPACT_ATOMS: atom_id res chain seq x y z
N MET A 1 5.98 23.67 17.22
CA MET A 1 4.68 23.91 16.56
C MET A 1 4.61 22.94 15.38
N LYS A 2 3.61 22.04 15.38
CA LYS A 2 3.56 20.82 14.56
C LYS A 2 3.49 21.19 13.08
N SER A 3 4.48 20.72 12.30
CA SER A 3 4.55 20.98 10.86
C SER A 3 3.37 20.31 10.18
N TRP A 4 2.56 21.14 9.53
CA TRP A 4 1.39 20.73 8.77
C TRP A 4 1.84 19.96 7.55
N ILE A 5 1.42 18.71 7.50
CA ILE A 5 1.55 17.77 6.38
C ILE A 5 1.13 18.46 5.09
N PHE A 6 2.11 18.74 4.23
CA PHE A 6 2.06 18.67 2.76
C PHE A 6 0.72 19.00 2.08
N LEU A 7 0.15 20.16 2.40
CA LEU A 7 -0.92 20.78 1.62
C LEU A 7 -0.30 21.51 0.44
N HIS A 8 -0.34 20.87 -0.73
CA HIS A 8 -0.60 21.43 -2.07
C HIS A 8 0.20 20.68 -3.15
N LYS A 9 -0.55 19.87 -3.93
CA LYS A 9 -0.15 18.98 -5.03
C LYS A 9 0.39 17.60 -4.62
N GLN A 10 -0.52 16.63 -4.50
CA GLN A 10 -0.36 15.26 -5.04
C GLN A 10 -1.63 14.45 -4.70
N ASN A 11 -2.53 14.33 -5.67
CA ASN A 11 -3.90 13.81 -5.53
C ASN A 11 -3.99 12.26 -5.68
N SER A 12 -3.02 11.47 -5.19
CA SER A 12 -3.01 10.04 -5.51
C SER A 12 -2.39 9.09 -4.48
N TRP A 13 -2.16 9.52 -3.24
CA TRP A 13 -1.35 8.73 -2.30
C TRP A 13 -2.01 7.46 -1.74
N LEU A 14 -3.34 7.37 -1.76
CA LEU A 14 -4.12 6.22 -1.28
C LEU A 14 -5.40 6.14 -2.11
N LEU A 15 -5.31 5.68 -3.36
CA LEU A 15 -6.50 5.54 -4.17
C LEU A 15 -7.33 4.36 -3.64
N PRO A 16 -8.63 4.54 -3.33
CA PRO A 16 -9.55 3.43 -3.04
C PRO A 16 -9.52 2.34 -4.12
N ARG A 17 -9.05 2.69 -5.33
CA ARG A 17 -8.86 1.78 -6.45
C ARG A 17 -7.76 0.74 -6.22
N TYR A 18 -6.65 1.07 -5.55
CA TYR A 18 -5.59 0.09 -5.25
C TYR A 18 -6.10 -1.00 -4.31
N VAL A 19 -6.81 -0.58 -3.26
CA VAL A 19 -7.51 -1.50 -2.34
C VAL A 19 -8.60 -2.28 -3.08
N GLY A 20 -9.40 -1.62 -3.92
CA GLY A 20 -10.42 -2.27 -4.74
C GLY A 20 -9.86 -3.34 -5.67
N ARG A 21 -8.67 -3.13 -6.26
CA ARG A 21 -7.95 -4.15 -7.03
C ARG A 21 -7.58 -5.35 -6.16
N ALA A 22 -7.03 -5.11 -4.97
CA ALA A 22 -6.71 -6.19 -4.03
C ALA A 22 -7.94 -7.05 -3.70
N VAL A 23 -9.09 -6.41 -3.43
CA VAL A 23 -10.37 -7.10 -3.17
C VAL A 23 -10.82 -7.90 -4.41
N ALA A 24 -10.70 -7.33 -5.60
CA ALA A 24 -11.08 -8.02 -6.84
C ALA A 24 -10.23 -9.27 -7.08
N TYR A 25 -8.91 -9.19 -6.88
CA TYR A 25 -8.02 -10.35 -6.98
C TYR A 25 -8.34 -11.41 -5.93
N LEU A 26 -8.55 -11.00 -4.68
CA LEU A 26 -8.90 -11.92 -3.60
C LEU A 26 -10.23 -12.65 -3.90
N ALA A 27 -11.24 -11.93 -4.39
CA ALA A 27 -12.54 -12.50 -4.73
C ALA A 27 -12.48 -13.46 -5.93
N GLY A 28 -11.54 -13.24 -6.86
CA GLY A 28 -11.34 -14.09 -8.05
C GLY A 28 -10.41 -15.28 -7.83
N ASP A 29 -9.75 -15.39 -6.68
CA ASP A 29 -8.73 -16.40 -6.43
C ASP A 29 -9.34 -17.79 -6.13
N PRO A 30 -9.08 -18.83 -6.96
CA PRO A 30 -9.59 -20.18 -6.74
C PRO A 30 -9.09 -20.83 -5.43
N GLN A 31 -7.98 -20.33 -4.88
CA GLN A 31 -7.37 -20.79 -3.63
C GLN A 31 -7.53 -19.77 -2.50
N VAL A 32 -8.54 -18.89 -2.56
CA VAL A 32 -8.77 -17.81 -1.57
C VAL A 32 -8.83 -18.30 -0.12
N VAL A 33 -9.25 -19.55 0.11
CA VAL A 33 -9.37 -20.17 1.45
C VAL A 33 -8.07 -20.16 2.25
N ARG A 34 -6.90 -20.09 1.59
CA ARG A 34 -5.59 -19.99 2.28
C ARG A 34 -5.45 -18.71 3.11
N TRP A 35 -6.26 -17.70 2.82
CA TRP A 35 -6.27 -16.40 3.48
C TRP A 35 -7.20 -16.32 4.69
N ASN A 36 -7.99 -17.36 4.97
CA ASN A 36 -8.95 -17.35 6.07
C ASN A 36 -8.26 -17.11 7.42
N GLY A 37 -8.87 -16.24 8.24
CA GLY A 37 -8.36 -15.90 9.57
C GLY A 37 -7.17 -14.93 9.58
N GLN A 38 -6.77 -14.40 8.42
CA GLN A 38 -5.66 -13.44 8.32
C GLN A 38 -6.15 -12.01 8.12
N SER A 39 -5.42 -11.06 8.70
CA SER A 39 -5.52 -9.64 8.34
C SER A 39 -4.51 -9.35 7.24
N LEU A 40 -4.98 -8.89 6.09
CA LEU A 40 -4.15 -8.68 4.90
C LEU A 40 -3.99 -7.20 4.57
N SER A 41 -2.85 -6.86 3.96
CA SER A 41 -2.62 -5.54 3.38
C SER A 41 -2.72 -5.59 1.85
N SER A 42 -3.17 -4.50 1.22
CA SER A 42 -3.19 -4.40 -0.24
C SER A 42 -1.79 -4.45 -0.85
N GLY A 43 -0.77 -3.95 -0.15
CA GLY A 43 0.63 -4.04 -0.58
C GLY A 43 1.14 -5.48 -0.61
N GLN A 44 0.84 -6.27 0.42
CA GLN A 44 1.15 -7.71 0.44
C GLN A 44 0.44 -8.44 -0.71
N LEU A 45 -0.85 -8.16 -0.92
CA LEU A 45 -1.61 -8.81 -1.98
C LEU A 45 -1.12 -8.40 -3.38
N ALA A 46 -0.62 -7.18 -3.56
CA ALA A 46 -0.01 -6.74 -4.81
C ALA A 46 1.21 -7.57 -5.19
N GLN A 47 2.07 -7.91 -4.22
CA GLN A 47 3.22 -8.79 -4.45
C GLN A 47 2.80 -10.22 -4.83
N VAL A 48 1.74 -10.74 -4.20
CA VAL A 48 1.28 -12.12 -4.44
C VAL A 48 0.52 -12.28 -5.74
N TYR A 49 -0.31 -11.30 -6.10
CA TYR A 49 -1.16 -11.33 -7.29
C TYR A 49 -0.61 -10.53 -8.46
N ASP A 50 0.59 -9.96 -8.32
CA ASP A 50 1.31 -9.21 -9.35
C ASP A 50 0.46 -8.09 -10.00
N PHE A 51 -0.10 -7.21 -9.16
CA PHE A 51 -0.81 -6.02 -9.64
C PHE A 51 -0.19 -4.73 -9.12
N THR A 52 -0.37 -3.65 -9.87
CA THR A 52 0.16 -2.32 -9.53
C THR A 52 -0.97 -1.33 -9.23
N ASP A 53 -0.64 -0.18 -8.66
CA ASP A 53 -1.53 1.00 -8.64
C ASP A 53 -1.57 1.68 -10.03
N LEU A 54 -2.34 2.76 -10.15
CA LEU A 54 -2.54 3.52 -11.38
C LEU A 54 -1.26 4.13 -11.94
N ASP A 55 -0.29 4.45 -11.09
CA ASP A 55 1.01 4.99 -11.48
C ASP A 55 2.07 3.90 -11.73
N GLY A 56 1.68 2.61 -11.66
CA GLY A 56 2.58 1.48 -11.87
C GLY A 56 3.34 1.04 -10.62
N SER A 57 3.13 1.71 -9.47
CA SER A 57 3.78 1.38 -8.19
C SER A 57 3.17 0.14 -7.51
N GLN A 58 3.89 -0.42 -6.53
CA GLN A 58 3.38 -1.48 -5.64
C GLN A 58 3.63 -1.09 -4.18
N PRO A 59 2.83 -0.15 -3.64
CA PRO A 59 3.19 0.45 -2.38
C PRO A 59 3.12 -0.49 -1.17
N ASP A 60 4.14 -0.40 -0.30
CA ASP A 60 4.24 -1.12 0.99
C ASP A 60 4.34 -0.14 2.17
N VAL A 61 3.19 0.09 2.80
CA VAL A 61 3.07 1.00 3.95
C VAL A 61 3.74 0.46 5.21
N TRP A 62 3.78 -0.87 5.41
CA TRP A 62 4.35 -1.44 6.63
C TRP A 62 5.87 -1.35 6.61
N ARG A 63 6.48 -1.65 5.45
CA ARG A 63 7.90 -1.41 5.23
C ARG A 63 8.25 0.06 5.46
N TYR A 64 7.47 0.98 4.90
CA TYR A 64 7.70 2.41 5.08
C TYR A 64 7.66 2.83 6.57
N ILE A 65 6.65 2.36 7.32
CA ILE A 65 6.55 2.66 8.75
C ILE A 65 7.80 2.18 9.48
N HIS A 66 8.22 0.94 9.28
CA HIS A 66 9.36 0.38 10.01
C HIS A 66 10.71 0.97 9.60
N GLU A 67 10.95 1.14 8.30
CA GLU A 67 12.27 1.50 7.79
C GLU A 67 12.52 3.01 7.77
N VAL A 68 11.45 3.81 7.69
CA VAL A 68 11.52 5.28 7.58
C VAL A 68 10.98 5.95 8.83
N GLN A 69 9.71 5.71 9.18
CA GLN A 69 9.05 6.44 10.26
C GLN A 69 9.63 6.05 11.64
N ASP A 70 9.63 4.77 11.98
CA ASP A 70 10.10 4.25 13.27
C ASP A 70 11.60 4.50 13.44
N ALA A 71 12.35 4.48 12.33
CA ALA A 71 13.77 4.81 12.30
C ALA A 71 14.07 6.32 12.37
N GLY A 72 13.04 7.19 12.37
CA GLY A 72 13.20 8.64 12.42
C GLY A 72 13.91 9.24 11.20
N LYS A 73 13.89 8.54 10.05
CA LYS A 73 14.50 9.03 8.80
C LYS A 73 13.61 10.09 8.15
N PRO A 74 14.17 10.96 7.29
CA PRO A 74 13.36 11.90 6.51
C PRO A 74 12.28 11.17 5.72
N ALA A 75 11.05 11.68 5.80
CA ALA A 75 9.93 11.12 5.06
C ALA A 75 10.17 11.29 3.55
N ASP A 76 10.31 10.16 2.85
CA ASP A 76 10.43 10.08 1.40
C ASP A 76 9.49 9.01 0.85
N ALA A 77 8.63 9.40 -0.08
CA ALA A 77 7.67 8.50 -0.69
C ALA A 77 8.29 7.49 -1.67
N THR A 78 9.58 7.60 -2.00
CA THR A 78 10.26 6.64 -2.90
C THR A 78 10.25 5.22 -2.34
N GLY A 79 10.40 5.03 -1.02
CA GLY A 79 10.31 3.71 -0.39
C GLY A 79 8.87 3.23 -0.18
N TYR A 80 7.89 4.13 -0.32
CA TYR A 80 6.48 3.80 -0.27
C TYR A 80 5.96 3.31 -1.61
N ARG A 81 6.46 3.80 -2.75
CA ARG A 81 6.03 3.42 -4.11
C ARG A 81 6.66 2.11 -4.59
#